data_AF-A0A0B8QE92-F1
#
_entry.id   AF-A0A0B8QE92-F1
#
_cell.length_a   1.000
_cell.length_b   1.000
_cell.length_c   1.000
_cell.angle_alpha   90.00
_cell.angle_beta   90.00
_cell.angle_gamma   90.00
#
_symmetry.space_group_name_H-M   'P 1'
#
loop_
_entity.id
_entity.type
_entity.pdbx_description
1 polymer ?
#
loop_
_entity_poly.entity_id
_entity_poly.type
_entity_poly.pdbx_seq_one_letter_code
_entity_poly.pdbx_strand_id
1 'polypeptide(L)' 'MSLGSSDRLAKFLSSEPGRVSLLDIFRAEPQKVTLLITQKVWDSETLHCHPYANTATLEVNTEQLKPLLLSMDNEVKVLN' A
#
# COMPACT_ATOMS: atom_id res chain seq x y z
N MET A 1 -10.10 6.56 -14.47
CA MET A 1 -8.75 6.48 -13.88
C MET A 1 -7.79 5.94 -14.92
N SER A 2 -6.53 6.38 -14.92
CA SER A 2 -5.44 5.81 -15.72
C SER A 2 -4.33 5.29 -14.80
N LEU A 3 -3.45 4.42 -15.29
CA LEU A 3 -2.28 3.96 -14.54
C LEU A 3 -1.27 5.12 -14.34
N GLY A 4 -0.52 5.08 -13.24
CA GLY A 4 0.59 6.00 -12.99
C GLY A 4 1.82 5.67 -13.84
N SER A 5 2.60 6.69 -14.21
CA SER A 5 3.88 6.48 -14.90
C SER A 5 4.96 5.93 -13.96
N SER A 6 6.00 5.32 -14.53
CA SER A 6 7.18 4.86 -13.77
C SER A 6 7.80 5.98 -12.94
N ASP A 7 7.95 7.18 -13.51
CA ASP A 7 8.51 8.33 -12.80
C ASP A 7 7.69 8.74 -11.58
N ARG A 8 6.35 8.61 -11.66
CA ARG A 8 5.46 8.89 -10.54
C ARG A 8 5.55 7.83 -9.46
N LEU A 9 5.69 6.55 -9.83
CA LEU A 9 5.92 5.47 -8.86
C LEU A 9 7.23 5.69 -8.10
N ALA A 10 8.31 6.00 -8.82
CA ALA A 10 9.60 6.28 -8.23
C ALA A 10 9.52 7.49 -7.29
N LYS A 11 8.88 8.58 -7.73
CA LYS A 11 8.75 9.81 -6.95
C LYS A 11 7.88 9.63 -5.69
N PHE A 12 6.69 9.05 -5.82
CA PHE A 12 5.69 9.09 -4.75
C PHE A 12 5.69 7.84 -3.86
N LEU A 13 6.26 6.73 -4.30
CA LEU A 13 6.24 5.45 -3.57
C LEU A 13 7.64 4.85 -3.40
N SER A 14 8.68 5.47 -3.96
CA SER A 14 10.03 4.90 -4.01
C SER A 14 10.03 3.46 -4.56
N SER A 15 9.23 3.23 -5.62
CA SER A 15 8.96 1.91 -6.20
C SER A 15 9.08 1.92 -7.73
N GLU A 16 9.10 0.74 -8.34
CA GLU A 16 9.31 0.51 -9.77
C GLU A 16 8.25 -0.45 -10.35
N PRO A 17 7.97 -0.39 -11.66
CA PRO A 17 7.08 -1.34 -12.31
C PRO A 17 7.45 -2.80 -12.01
N GLY A 18 6.47 -3.64 -11.68
CA GLY A 18 6.66 -5.05 -11.34
C GLY A 18 7.06 -5.33 -9.89
N ARG A 19 7.20 -4.30 -9.05
CA ARG A 19 7.57 -4.43 -7.62
C ARG A 19 6.61 -3.75 -6.65
N VAL A 20 5.59 -3.05 -7.16
CA VAL A 20 4.63 -2.28 -6.38
C VAL A 20 3.82 -3.18 -5.43
N SER A 21 3.70 -2.75 -4.18
CA SER A 21 3.03 -3.50 -3.11
C SER A 21 2.39 -2.58 -2.07
N LEU A 22 1.51 -3.11 -1.22
CA LEU A 22 0.81 -2.36 -0.17
C LEU A 22 1.78 -1.58 0.73
N LEU A 23 2.92 -2.19 1.11
CA LEU A 23 3.87 -1.57 2.04
C LEU A 23 4.56 -0.33 1.49
N ASP A 24 4.53 -0.11 0.17
CA ASP A 24 5.13 1.08 -0.44
C ASP A 24 4.45 2.38 0.04
N ILE A 25 3.22 2.30 0.57
CA ILE A 25 2.53 3.46 1.16
C ILE A 25 3.29 4.05 2.36
N PHE A 26 4.04 3.24 3.11
CA PHE A 26 4.86 3.71 4.23
C PHE A 26 6.09 4.51 3.78
N ARG A 27 6.46 4.40 2.50
CA ARG A 27 7.51 5.21 1.87
C ARG A 27 6.96 6.42 1.14
N ALA A 28 5.65 6.57 1.11
CA ALA A 28 5.03 7.64 0.36
C ALA A 28 5.27 8.99 1.02
N GLU A 29 5.52 10.01 0.20
CA GLU A 29 5.50 11.39 0.68
C GLU A 29 4.13 11.69 1.33
N PRO A 30 4.09 12.38 2.49
CA PRO A 30 2.85 12.71 3.19
C PRO A 30 1.84 13.41 2.28
N GLN A 31 0.57 13.01 2.38
CA GLN A 31 -0.57 13.60 1.66
C GLN A 31 -0.46 13.58 0.13
N LYS A 32 0.39 12.72 -0.46
CA LYS A 32 0.55 12.60 -1.92
C LYS A 32 -0.14 11.39 -2.53
N VAL A 33 -0.44 10.38 -1.73
CA VAL A 33 -1.03 9.12 -2.20
C VAL A 33 -2.25 8.78 -1.34
N THR A 34 -3.36 8.41 -1.98
CA THR A 34 -4.52 7.83 -1.30
C THR A 34 -4.48 6.31 -1.48
N LEU A 35 -4.51 5.56 -0.37
CA LEU A 35 -4.68 4.12 -0.38
C LEU A 35 -6.17 3.78 -0.51
N LEU A 36 -6.53 3.12 -1.60
CA LEU A 36 -7.87 2.56 -1.79
C LEU A 36 -7.82 1.06 -1.50
N ILE A 37 -8.64 0.58 -0.57
CA ILE A 37 -8.70 -0.82 -0.17
C ILE A 37 -10.15 -1.30 -0.16
N THR A 38 -10.45 -2.45 -0.77
CA THR A 38 -11.82 -2.99 -0.73
C THR A 38 -12.14 -3.55 0.65
N GLN A 39 -13.41 -3.47 1.08
CA GLN A 39 -13.89 -4.01 2.36
C GLN A 39 -13.49 -5.48 2.54
N LYS A 40 -13.59 -6.30 1.49
CA LYS A 40 -13.17 -7.71 1.51
C LYS A 40 -11.70 -7.91 1.93
N VAL A 41 -10.81 -7.03 1.49
CA VAL A 41 -9.37 -7.07 1.81
C VAL A 41 -9.12 -6.44 3.18
N TRP A 42 -9.88 -5.41 3.54
CA TRP A 42 -9.81 -4.81 4.88
C TRP A 42 -10.27 -5.77 5.98
N ASP A 43 -11.22 -6.66 5.70
CA ASP A 43 -11.77 -7.62 6.66
C ASP A 43 -11.10 -9.00 6.60
N SER A 44 -10.06 -9.19 5.78
CA SER A 44 -9.33 -10.46 5.74
C SER A 44 -8.52 -10.64 7.02
N GLU A 45 -8.32 -11.88 7.46
CA GLU A 45 -7.48 -12.18 8.64
C GLU A 45 -6.01 -11.80 8.40
N THR A 46 -5.51 -12.10 7.20
CA THR A 46 -4.15 -11.78 6.79
C THR A 46 -4.11 -11.11 5.41
N LEU A 47 -3.02 -10.37 5.19
CA LEU A 47 -2.65 -9.74 3.93
C LEU A 47 -1.30 -10.25 3.46
N HIS A 48 -1.20 -10.52 2.17
CA HIS A 48 0.06 -10.84 1.51
C HIS A 48 0.58 -9.62 0.77
N CYS A 49 1.81 -9.22 1.07
CA CYS A 49 2.45 -8.09 0.42
C CYS A 49 3.95 -8.31 0.28
N HIS A 50 4.54 -7.73 -0.76
CA HIS A 50 5.99 -7.71 -0.93
C HIS A 50 6.62 -6.64 -0.05
N PRO A 51 7.69 -6.95 0.71
CA PRO A 51 8.45 -5.97 1.47
C PRO A 51 9.39 -5.20 0.54
N TYR A 52 8.83 -4.26 -0.22
CA TYR A 52 9.54 -3.33 -1.12
C TYR A 52 10.34 -3.98 -2.29
N ALA A 53 10.37 -5.31 -2.34
CA ALA A 53 11.00 -6.12 -3.35
C ALA A 53 10.14 -7.36 -3.60
N ASN A 54 9.95 -7.73 -4.86
CA ASN A 54 9.13 -8.88 -5.27
C ASN A 54 9.84 -10.25 -5.10
N THR A 55 10.93 -10.30 -4.34
CA THR A 55 11.71 -11.52 -4.07
C THR A 55 11.20 -12.31 -2.87
N ALA A 56 10.28 -11.75 -2.09
CA ALA A 56 9.65 -12.39 -0.94
C ALA A 56 8.20 -11.91 -0.80
N THR A 57 7.37 -12.72 -0.14
CA THR A 57 6.00 -12.37 0.22
C THR A 57 5.89 -12.43 1.74
N LEU A 58 5.47 -11.33 2.34
CA LEU A 58 5.18 -11.23 3.77
C LEU A 58 3.69 -11.47 3.99
N GLU A 59 3.38 -12.37 4.92
CA GLU A 59 2.05 -12.52 5.49
C GLU A 59 1.96 -11.64 6.75
N VAL A 60 0.97 -10.75 6.78
CA VAL A 60 0.76 -9.78 7.86
C VAL A 60 -0.65 -9.95 8.39
N ASN A 61 -0.81 -10.00 9.71
CA ASN A 61 -2.13 -9.94 10.31
C ASN A 61 -2.77 -8.56 10.04
N THR A 62 -3.96 -8.56 9.45
CA THR A 62 -4.61 -7.33 9.00
C THR A 62 -4.97 -6.42 10.17
N GLU A 63 -5.47 -6.97 11.28
CA GLU A 63 -5.83 -6.20 12.48
C GLU A 63 -4.62 -5.49 13.10
N GLN A 64 -3.43 -6.09 13.01
CA GLN A 64 -2.19 -5.45 13.45
C GLN A 64 -1.70 -4.35 12.48
N LEU A 65 -1.99 -4.49 11.18
CA LEU A 65 -1.57 -3.54 10.17
C LEU A 65 -2.49 -2.30 10.09
N LYS A 66 -3.80 -2.45 10.35
CA LYS A 66 -4.78 -1.36 10.27
C LYS A 66 -4.37 -0.11 11.07
N PRO A 67 -3.96 -0.19 12.36
CA PRO A 67 -3.54 0.98 13.11
C PRO A 67 -2.35 1.70 12.49
N LEU A 68 -1.40 0.93 11.93
CA LEU A 68 -0.24 1.52 11.24
C LEU A 68 -0.69 2.27 10.00
N LEU A 69 -1.58 1.68 9.19
CA LEU A 69 -2.11 2.34 7.99
C LEU A 69 -2.91 3.61 8.34
N LEU A 70 -3.72 3.57 9.40
CA LEU A 70 -4.52 4.71 9.84
C LEU A 70 -3.71 5.79 10.56
N SER A 71 -2.50 5.48 11.03
CA SER A 71 -1.59 6.45 11.66
C SER A 71 -0.79 7.30 10.67
N MET A 72 -0.82 6.96 9.37
CA MET A 72 -0.08 7.69 8.34
C MET A 72 -0.75 9.01 7.98
N ASP A 73 0.04 9.98 7.52
CA ASP A 73 -0.47 11.24 6.97
C ASP A 73 -1.14 11.09 5.59
N ASN A 74 -1.10 9.89 5.01
CA ASN A 74 -1.73 9.55 3.73
C ASN A 74 -3.15 9.03 3.95
N GLU A 75 -4.07 9.44 3.08
CA GLU A 75 -5.48 9.07 3.21
C GLU A 75 -5.70 7.58 2.91
N VAL A 76 -6.48 6.90 3.76
CA VAL A 76 -6.92 5.51 3.54
C VAL A 76 -8.44 5.50 3.36
N LYS A 77 -8.91 4.95 2.24
CA LYS A 77 -10.35 4.79 1.93
C LYS A 77 -10.69 3.32 1.77
N VAL A 78 -11.61 2.86 2.60
CA VAL A 78 -12.21 1.53 2.46
C VAL A 78 -13.41 1.64 1.51
N LEU A 79 -13.39 0.84 0.45
CA LEU A 79 -14.40 0.82 -0.60
C LEU A 79 -15.34 -0.38 -0.40
N ASN A 80 -16.65 -0.12 -0.44
CA ASN A 80 -17.71 -1.13 -0.35
C ASN A 80 -17.86 -1.92 -1.66
#